data_AF-A0A9E2ZCB7-F1
#
_entry.id   AF-A0A9E2ZCB7-F1
#
_cell.length_a   1.000
_cell.length_b   1.000
_cell.length_c   1.000
_cell.angle_alpha   90.00
_cell.angle_beta   90.00
_cell.angle_gamma   90.00
#
_symmetry.space_group_name_H-M   'P 1'
#
loop_
_entity.id
_entity.type
_entity.pdbx_description
1 polymer ?
#
loop_
_entity_poly.entity_id
_entity_poly.type
_entity_poly.pdbx_seq_one_letter_code
_entity_poly.pdbx_strand_id
1 'polypeptide(L)'
;SKAQIENALVAQYGPAVLGKPPAHGFNLTVYVLPPAVLLVGVVTLAVALPKWRRRARARAASASTSGAALAPADARRIDDELARYGG
;
A
#
# COMPACT_ATOMS: atom_id res chain seq x y z
N SER A 1 37.26 30.70 17.59
CA SER A 1 36.74 29.54 16.80
C SER A 1 35.37 29.85 16.23
N LYS A 2 35.02 29.33 15.04
CA LYS A 2 33.71 29.56 14.38
C LYS A 2 32.50 29.30 15.32
N ALA A 3 32.62 28.26 16.15
CA ALA A 3 31.63 27.88 17.16
C ALA A 3 31.35 28.95 18.23
N GLN A 4 32.30 29.85 18.52
CA GLN A 4 32.10 30.91 19.53
C GLN A 4 31.30 32.10 18.98
N ILE A 5 31.38 32.35 17.67
CA ILE A 5 30.62 33.44 17.02
C ILE A 5 29.15 33.01 16.85
N GLU A 6 28.89 31.74 16.55
CA GLU A 6 27.53 31.18 16.49
C GLU A 6 26.80 31.29 17.83
N ASN A 7 27.47 30.97 18.95
CA ASN A 7 26.87 31.08 20.27
C ASN A 7 26.52 32.53 20.67
N ALA A 8 27.34 33.50 20.26
CA ALA A 8 27.07 34.92 20.52
C ALA A 8 25.90 35.46 19.68
N LEU A 9 25.76 35.01 18.42
CA LEU A 9 24.66 35.42 17.53
C LEU A 9 23.31 34.80 17.94
N VAL A 10 23.31 33.56 18.42
CA VAL A 10 22.11 32.88 18.95
C VAL A 10 21.61 33.55 20.24
N ALA A 11 22.52 34.07 21.06
CA ALA A 11 22.18 34.74 22.32
C ALA A 11 21.54 36.13 22.13
N GLN A 12 21.86 36.87 21.05
CA GLN A 12 21.35 38.23 20.81
C GLN A 12 20.11 38.31 19.92
N TYR A 13 19.92 37.38 18.98
CA TYR A 13 18.86 37.49 17.96
C TYR A 13 17.85 36.32 17.95
N GLY A 14 18.06 35.34 18.83
CA GLY A 14 17.28 34.11 18.86
C GLY A 14 17.56 33.20 17.65
N PRO A 15 17.15 31.92 17.71
CA PRO A 15 17.51 30.89 16.73
C PRO A 15 16.90 31.08 15.32
N ALA A 16 16.23 32.20 15.06
CA ALA A 16 15.55 32.51 13.80
C ALA A 16 16.44 33.22 12.75
N VAL A 17 17.67 33.64 13.11
CA VAL A 17 18.56 34.38 12.18
C VAL A 17 19.48 33.49 11.35
N LEU A 18 19.73 32.24 11.76
CA LEU A 18 20.29 31.25 10.86
C LEU A 18 19.11 30.69 10.05
N GLY A 19 18.97 31.12 8.79
CA GLY A 19 18.02 30.56 7.81
C GLY A 19 18.26 29.08 7.46
N LYS A 20 18.55 28.25 8.45
CA LYS A 20 18.47 26.80 8.43
C LYS A 20 17.19 26.43 9.16
N PRO A 21 16.19 25.82 8.51
CA PRO A 21 15.05 25.29 9.23
C PRO A 21 15.62 24.34 10.31
N PRO A 22 15.28 24.53 11.60
CA PRO A 22 15.86 23.75 12.67
C PRO A 22 15.56 22.27 12.41
N ALA A 23 16.60 21.49 12.14
CA ALA A 23 16.52 20.06 11.83
C ALA A 23 16.27 19.20 13.08
N HIS A 24 15.69 19.79 14.14
CA HIS A 24 15.43 19.14 15.42
C HIS A 24 14.03 19.56 15.89
N GLY A 25 13.06 18.64 15.83
CA GLY A 25 11.67 18.86 16.26
C GLY A 25 10.61 18.47 15.23
N PHE A 26 9.43 19.10 15.31
CA PHE A 26 8.19 18.76 14.60
C PHE A 26 8.28 18.75 13.07
N ASN A 27 9.28 19.43 12.49
CA ASN A 27 9.46 19.54 11.04
C ASN A 27 9.95 18.23 10.38
N LEU A 28 10.62 17.35 11.13
CA LEU A 28 11.08 16.07 10.59
C LEU A 28 9.90 15.11 10.33
N THR A 29 8.88 15.16 11.19
CA THR A 29 7.66 14.37 11.05
C THR A 29 6.95 14.70 9.75
N VAL A 30 6.92 15.97 9.33
CA VAL A 30 6.32 16.39 8.05
C VAL A 30 7.04 15.76 6.85
N TYR A 31 8.35 15.53 6.94
CA TYR A 31 9.13 14.87 5.89
C TYR A 31 9.04 13.34 5.93
N VAL A 32 8.93 12.73 7.12
CA VAL A 32 8.86 11.27 7.30
C VAL A 32 7.43 10.74 7.11
N LEU A 33 6.41 11.56 7.38
CA LEU A 33 5.01 11.16 7.31
C LEU A 33 4.59 10.71 5.90
N PRO A 34 4.89 11.44 4.80
CA PRO A 34 4.53 11.00 3.46
C PRO A 34 5.10 9.61 3.06
N PRO A 35 6.42 9.34 3.19
CA PRO A 35 6.94 8.02 2.88
C PRO A 35 6.46 6.94 3.85
N ALA A 36 6.20 7.28 5.13
CA ALA A 36 5.66 6.32 6.10
C ALA A 36 4.26 5.83 5.72
N VAL A 37 3.36 6.73 5.29
CA VAL A 37 2.01 6.37 4.83
C VAL A 37 2.08 5.45 3.60
N LEU A 38 2.96 5.75 2.65
CA LEU A 38 3.19 4.88 1.49
C LEU A 38 3.69 3.49 1.90
N LEU A 39 4.66 3.42 2.81
CA LEU A 39 5.19 2.17 3.35
C LEU A 39 4.08 1.32 4.00
N VAL A 40 3.23 1.93 4.82
CA VAL A 40 2.09 1.25 5.45
C VAL A 40 1.13 0.69 4.39
N GLY A 41 0.82 1.46 3.35
CA GLY A 41 -0.02 1.00 2.24
C GLY A 41 0.58 -0.22 1.53
N VAL A 42 1.87 -0.15 1.17
CA VAL A 42 2.59 -1.24 0.51
C VAL A 42 2.65 -2.49 1.38
N VAL A 43 2.95 -2.36 2.67
CA VAL A 43 2.98 -3.48 3.62
C VAL A 43 1.59 -4.11 3.75
N THR A 44 0.54 -3.30 3.83
CA THR A 44 -0.84 -3.79 3.93
C THR A 44 -1.21 -4.61 2.70
N LEU A 45 -0.91 -4.11 1.50
CA LEU A 45 -1.10 -4.84 0.24
C LEU A 45 -0.27 -6.12 0.20
N ALA A 46 1.01 -6.04 0.58
CA ALA A 46 1.93 -7.18 0.58
C ALA A 46 1.49 -8.30 1.53
N VAL A 47 0.79 -7.98 2.62
CA VAL A 47 0.25 -8.98 3.56
C VAL A 47 -1.16 -9.43 3.16
N ALA A 48 -2.00 -8.53 2.65
CA ALA A 48 -3.38 -8.82 2.25
C ALA A 48 -3.45 -9.69 0.99
N LEU A 49 -2.66 -9.38 -0.05
CA LEU A 49 -2.67 -10.11 -1.33
C LEU A 49 -2.39 -11.61 -1.16
N PRO A 50 -1.32 -12.05 -0.49
CA PRO A 50 -1.05 -13.47 -0.29
C PRO A 50 -2.17 -14.15 0.50
N LYS A 51 -2.73 -13.45 1.50
CA LYS A 51 -3.82 -13.97 2.33
C LYS A 51 -5.10 -14.19 1.51
N TRP A 52 -5.44 -13.25 0.64
CA TRP A 52 -6.56 -13.38 -0.30
C TRP A 52 -6.31 -14.48 -1.32
N ARG A 53 -5.11 -14.55 -1.91
CA ARG A 53 -4.75 -15.61 -2.86
C ARG A 53 -4.82 -17.00 -2.24
N ARG A 54 -4.36 -17.17 -1.00
CA ARG A 54 -4.47 -18.45 -0.27
C ARG A 54 -5.93 -18.83 -0.02
N ARG A 55 -6.78 -17.88 0.39
CA ARG A 55 -8.22 -18.10 0.57
C ARG A 55 -8.93 -18.45 -0.74
N ALA A 56 -8.62 -17.75 -1.83
CA ALA A 56 -9.16 -18.05 -3.15
C ALA A 56 -8.76 -19.44 -3.62
N ARG A 57 -7.49 -19.83 -3.41
CA ARG A 57 -7.00 -21.18 -3.75
C ARG A 57 -7.66 -22.27 -2.91
N ALA A 58 -7.86 -22.03 -1.61
CA ALA A 58 -8.58 -22.97 -0.74
C ALA A 58 -10.06 -23.12 -1.16
N ARG A 59 -10.70 -22.02 -1.57
CA ARG A 59 -12.07 -22.05 -2.11
C ARG A 59 -12.14 -22.78 -3.45
N ALA A 60 -11.16 -22.57 -4.33
CA ALA A 60 -11.06 -23.29 -5.60
C ALA A 60 -10.81 -24.80 -5.40
N ALA A 61 -9.94 -25.17 -4.45
CA ALA A 61 -9.68 -26.56 -4.08
C ALA A 61 -10.94 -27.24 -3.50
N SER A 62 -11.72 -26.49 -2.73
CA SER A 62 -13.01 -26.97 -2.20
C SER A 62 -14.04 -27.15 -3.33
N ALA A 63 -14.12 -26.20 -4.27
CA ALA A 63 -15.04 -26.26 -5.42
C ALA A 63 -14.71 -27.40 -6.40
N SER A 64 -13.43 -27.72 -6.56
CA SER A 64 -12.98 -28.85 -7.40
C SER A 64 -13.24 -30.20 -6.74
N THR A 65 -13.21 -30.27 -5.40
CA THR A 65 -13.62 -31.48 -4.65
C THR A 65 -15.14 -31.66 -4.65
N SER A 66 -15.91 -30.57 -4.58
CA SER A 66 -17.38 -30.59 -4.60
C SER A 66 -17.99 -30.74 -6.00
N GLY A 67 -17.19 -30.89 -7.05
CA GLY A 67 -17.68 -31.02 -8.43
C GLY A 67 -18.70 -29.93 -8.74
N ALA A 68 -18.32 -28.66 -8.59
CA ALA A 68 -19.22 -27.53 -8.77
C ALA A 68 -19.84 -27.57 -10.18
N ALA A 69 -21.02 -28.19 -10.27
CA ALA A 69 -21.85 -28.19 -11.45
C ALA A 69 -22.10 -26.71 -11.80
N LEU A 70 -21.82 -26.35 -13.05
CA LEU A 70 -22.13 -25.02 -13.58
C LEU A 70 -23.57 -24.67 -13.20
N ALA A 71 -23.80 -23.40 -12.84
CA ALA A 71 -25.16 -22.96 -12.61
C ALA A 71 -25.99 -23.29 -13.87
N PRO A 72 -27.22 -23.83 -13.75
CA PRO A 72 -27.97 -24.31 -14.91
C PRO A 72 -28.20 -23.26 -16.01
N ALA A 73 -28.10 -21.97 -15.67
CA ALA A 73 -28.15 -20.88 -16.63
C ALA A 73 -26.85 -20.73 -17.44
N ASP A 74 -25.68 -20.91 -16.80
CA ASP A 74 -24.37 -20.83 -17.44
C ASP A 74 -24.15 -22.00 -18.40
N ALA A 75 -24.59 -23.20 -18.03
CA ALA A 75 -24.53 -24.38 -18.88
C ALA A 75 -25.33 -24.20 -20.18
N ARG A 76 -26.60 -23.74 -20.08
CA ARG A 76 -27.45 -23.46 -21.26
C ARG A 76 -26.84 -22.40 -22.17
N ARG A 77 -26.25 -21.36 -21.59
CA ARG A 77 -25.60 -20.30 -22.36
C ARG A 77 -24.44 -20.85 -23.18
N ILE A 78 -23.61 -21.72 -22.61
CA ILE A 78 -22.48 -22.33 -23.33
C ILE A 78 -22.99 -23.24 -24.45
N ASP A 79 -24.03 -24.03 -24.20
CA ASP A 79 -24.64 -24.87 -25.24
C ASP A 79 -25.18 -24.03 -26.41
N ASP A 80 -25.84 -22.90 -26.13
CA ASP A 80 -26.33 -21.96 -27.15
C ASP A 80 -25.19 -21.30 -27.94
N GLU A 81 -24.07 -21.00 -27.29
CA GLU A 81 -22.88 -20.43 -27.95
C GLU A 81 -22.17 -21.47 -28.82
N LEU A 82 -22.05 -22.73 -28.36
CA LEU A 82 -21.52 -23.84 -29.15
C LEU A 82 -22.40 -24.15 -30.37
N ALA A 83 -23.72 -24.12 -30.22
CA ALA A 83 -24.66 -24.29 -31.33
C ALA A 83 -24.59 -23.15 -32.36
N ARG A 84 -24.25 -21.93 -31.91
CA ARG A 84 -24.14 -20.75 -32.77
C ARG A 84 -22.84 -20.70 -33.59
N TYR A 85 -21.74 -21.23 -33.06
CA TYR A 85 -20.41 -21.11 -33.67
C TYR A 85 -19.73 -22.44 -34.04
N GLY A 86 -20.31 -23.58 -33.66
CA GLY A 86 -19.76 -24.92 -33.93
C GLY A 86 -20.28 -25.57 -35.22
N GLY A 87 -20.81 -24.79 -36.16
CA GLY A 87 -21.30 -25.22 -37.48
C GLY A 87 -20.36 -24.83 -38.61
#